data_AF-A0A8B6BFS4-F1
#
_entry.id   AF-A0A8B6BFS4-F1
#
_cell.length_a   1.000
_cell.length_b   1.000
_cell.length_c   1.000
_cell.angle_alpha   90.00
_cell.angle_beta   90.00
_cell.angle_gamma   90.00
#
_symmetry.space_group_name_H-M   'P 1'
#
loop_
_entity.id
_entity.type
_entity.pdbx_description
1 polymer ?
#
loop_
_entity_poly.entity_id
_entity_poly.type
_entity_poly.pdbx_seq_one_letter_code
_entity_poly.pdbx_strand_id
1 'polypeptide(L)'
;YLATLFGIGSKRKVSKIVQQAKSALSEDFVPSYIGFHHISRDEIVENHTTNFATQLFSNFLSDSVITIMDGTYIYIQKSNKFKFQRRCFSMHKHRPLLKPMVVTSTDGYILSILGPYLADGKNNDASIVQHMMRSNDENMMKWFKKDDILILDRGFRDALEFLHACGFQTESPAFLAKSAKQFSTEDANLSRLVTKIRWTVESVNARIKTWKYFDKVVPNIDILNLKEYLRIVGAICNKFKPPLITSVEEHCDIARSMLEKSKQPNLLQERVLKDKALGKRSREWVPLHDCKHYDNFPKLTVDYLRSLTFGVYQLYQAPNYADQHLDNDGDIDIFLHTVSSSIVQAKIQSRHTSCKQYCLWLEFNEDNDTHPVNGWFCECKAGARTVGCCAHVATILWYMGHARHTDYKTKTNRYSNAFKDASVDIETETDLESD
;
A
#
# COMPACT_ATOMS: atom_id res chain seq x y z
N TYR A 1 -26.76 24.04 17.53
CA TYR A 1 -26.96 23.12 16.41
C TYR A 1 -27.74 21.88 16.84
N LEU A 2 -27.14 20.86 17.48
CA LEU A 2 -27.87 19.62 17.84
C LEU A 2 -29.11 19.84 18.72
N ALA A 3 -29.03 20.72 19.71
CA ALA A 3 -30.19 21.09 20.54
C ALA A 3 -31.36 21.63 19.70
N THR A 4 -31.07 22.50 18.74
CA THR A 4 -32.03 23.05 17.79
C THR A 4 -32.56 21.97 16.85
N LEU A 5 -31.66 21.16 16.28
CA LEU A 5 -31.98 20.10 15.32
C LEU A 5 -32.96 19.06 15.90
N PHE A 6 -32.80 18.72 17.18
CA PHE A 6 -33.63 17.73 17.87
C PHE A 6 -34.73 18.34 18.74
N GLY A 7 -34.97 19.66 18.68
CA GLY A 7 -35.99 20.33 19.52
C GLY A 7 -35.74 20.21 21.03
N ILE A 8 -34.48 20.01 21.46
CA ILE A 8 -34.10 19.87 22.86
C ILE A 8 -33.78 21.25 23.43
N GLY A 9 -34.61 21.75 24.33
CA GLY A 9 -34.51 23.12 24.90
C GLY A 9 -33.24 23.45 25.71
N SER A 10 -32.29 22.52 25.86
CA SER A 10 -31.04 22.77 26.59
C SER A 10 -29.85 22.03 26.00
N LYS A 11 -28.77 22.77 25.72
CA LYS A 11 -27.47 22.20 25.32
C LYS A 11 -26.93 21.21 26.36
N ARG A 12 -27.17 21.47 27.65
CA ARG A 12 -26.77 20.58 28.75
C ARG A 12 -27.51 19.24 28.68
N LYS A 13 -28.80 19.26 28.33
CA LYS A 13 -29.59 18.04 28.14
C LYS A 13 -29.06 17.22 26.95
N VAL A 14 -28.72 17.87 25.83
CA VAL A 14 -28.06 17.19 24.69
C VAL A 14 -26.75 16.54 25.11
N SER A 15 -25.88 17.27 25.82
CA SER A 15 -24.60 16.73 26.29
C SER A 15 -24.80 15.50 27.19
N LYS A 16 -25.80 15.52 28.07
CA LYS A 16 -26.14 14.37 28.94
C LYS A 16 -26.60 13.17 28.11
N ILE A 17 -27.45 13.38 27.10
CA ILE A 17 -27.94 12.32 26.22
C ILE A 17 -26.78 11.69 25.42
N VAL A 18 -25.89 12.51 24.84
CA VAL A 18 -24.72 12.00 24.10
C VAL A 18 -23.81 11.18 25.02
N GLN A 19 -23.57 11.65 26.24
CA GLN A 19 -22.77 10.91 27.21
C GLN A 19 -23.43 9.58 27.61
N GLN A 20 -24.76 9.56 27.83
CA GLN A 20 -25.50 8.33 28.13
C GLN A 20 -25.44 7.33 26.96
N ALA A 21 -25.64 7.80 25.73
CA ALA A 21 -25.55 6.95 24.54
C ALA A 21 -24.13 6.38 24.36
N LYS A 22 -23.09 7.21 24.58
CA LYS A 22 -21.70 6.77 24.53
C LYS A 22 -21.41 5.70 25.58
N SER A 23 -21.83 5.90 26.83
CA SER A 23 -21.69 4.92 27.91
C SER A 23 -22.39 3.60 27.58
N ALA A 24 -23.67 3.64 27.19
CA ALA A 24 -24.42 2.44 26.80
C ALA A 24 -23.74 1.69 25.64
N LEU A 25 -23.29 2.41 24.59
CA LEU A 25 -22.57 1.76 23.49
C LEU A 25 -21.22 1.16 23.95
N SER A 26 -20.53 1.80 24.88
CA SER A 26 -19.21 1.34 25.34
C SER A 26 -19.31 0.14 26.27
N GLU A 27 -20.37 0.07 27.07
CA GLU A 27 -20.61 -0.96 28.08
C GLU A 27 -21.36 -2.16 27.48
N ASP A 28 -22.39 -1.92 26.66
CA ASP A 28 -23.33 -2.96 26.22
C ASP A 28 -23.10 -3.43 24.78
N PHE A 29 -22.52 -2.59 23.92
CA PHE A 29 -22.37 -2.89 22.48
C PHE A 29 -20.94 -3.23 22.09
N VAL A 30 -19.96 -2.40 22.48
CA VAL A 30 -18.55 -2.58 22.11
C VAL A 30 -17.99 -3.96 22.52
N PRO A 31 -18.23 -4.48 23.73
CA PRO A 31 -17.69 -5.78 24.15
C PRO A 31 -18.22 -6.97 23.34
N SER A 32 -19.33 -6.81 22.61
CA SER A 32 -19.86 -7.87 21.74
C SER A 32 -19.18 -7.94 20.37
N TYR A 33 -18.37 -6.94 19.99
CA TYR A 33 -17.82 -6.85 18.63
C TYR A 33 -16.36 -6.39 18.57
N ILE A 34 -15.75 -5.96 19.67
CA ILE A 34 -14.36 -5.47 19.74
C ILE A 34 -13.68 -5.91 21.04
N GLY A 35 -12.45 -6.39 20.89
CA GLY A 35 -11.53 -6.80 21.94
C GLY A 35 -11.37 -8.31 21.99
N PHE A 36 -10.15 -8.80 22.22
CA PHE A 36 -9.82 -10.23 22.06
C PHE A 36 -10.72 -11.23 22.81
N HIS A 37 -11.41 -10.81 23.87
CA HIS A 37 -12.35 -11.64 24.63
C HIS A 37 -13.66 -11.95 23.90
N HIS A 38 -14.06 -11.17 22.89
CA HIS A 38 -15.40 -11.28 22.28
C HIS A 38 -15.49 -12.37 21.21
N ILE A 39 -14.36 -12.78 20.64
CA ILE A 39 -14.29 -13.71 19.49
C ILE A 39 -13.30 -14.82 19.76
N SER A 40 -13.66 -16.04 19.40
CA SER A 40 -12.78 -17.20 19.55
C SER A 40 -11.71 -17.20 18.46
N ARG A 41 -10.63 -17.96 18.69
CA ARG A 41 -9.61 -18.18 17.67
C ARG A 41 -10.17 -18.94 16.48
N ASP A 42 -10.93 -19.99 16.74
CA ASP A 42 -11.53 -20.85 15.71
C ASP A 42 -12.45 -20.03 14.80
N GLU A 43 -13.24 -19.11 15.36
CA GLU A 43 -14.09 -18.21 14.57
C GLU A 43 -13.25 -17.27 13.69
N ILE A 44 -12.10 -16.77 14.16
CA ILE A 44 -11.19 -15.97 13.33
C ILE A 44 -10.58 -16.81 12.20
N VAL A 45 -10.15 -18.04 12.47
CA VAL A 45 -9.54 -18.92 11.47
C VAL A 45 -10.58 -19.32 10.41
N GLU A 46 -11.78 -19.70 10.83
CA GLU A 46 -12.83 -20.19 9.93
C GLU A 46 -13.51 -19.08 9.14
N ASN A 47 -13.83 -17.95 9.78
CA ASN A 47 -14.74 -16.94 9.20
C ASN A 47 -14.06 -15.64 8.80
N HIS A 48 -12.87 -15.33 9.35
CA HIS A 48 -12.21 -14.04 9.14
C HIS A 48 -10.79 -14.14 8.57
N THR A 49 -10.29 -15.36 8.37
CA THR A 49 -9.03 -15.61 7.69
C THR A 49 -9.30 -15.98 6.25
N THR A 50 -8.91 -15.09 5.33
CA THR A 50 -9.10 -15.30 3.91
C THR A 50 -8.27 -16.48 3.41
N ASN A 51 -8.83 -17.28 2.50
CA ASN A 51 -8.11 -18.40 1.87
C ASN A 51 -6.83 -17.92 1.18
N PHE A 52 -6.84 -16.69 0.65
CA PHE A 52 -5.68 -16.05 0.06
C PHE A 52 -4.52 -15.92 1.06
N ALA A 53 -4.79 -15.42 2.28
CA ALA A 53 -3.77 -15.28 3.31
C ALA A 53 -3.31 -16.63 3.85
N THR A 54 -4.24 -17.57 4.06
CA THR A 54 -3.91 -18.96 4.44
C THR A 54 -2.99 -19.59 3.42
N GLN A 55 -3.30 -19.48 2.13
CA GLN A 55 -2.48 -20.04 1.05
C GLN A 55 -1.08 -19.41 0.99
N LEU A 56 -0.93 -18.12 1.31
CA LEU A 56 0.36 -17.42 1.26
C LEU A 56 1.27 -17.66 2.47
N PHE A 57 0.70 -17.66 3.68
CA PHE A 57 1.48 -17.55 4.92
C PHE A 57 1.22 -18.68 5.91
N SER A 58 0.27 -19.57 5.65
CA SER A 58 -0.07 -20.69 6.52
C SER A 58 -0.43 -21.93 5.69
N ASN A 59 -1.23 -22.83 6.26
CA ASN A 59 -1.82 -23.96 5.57
C ASN A 59 -3.25 -24.21 6.10
N PHE A 60 -4.11 -24.83 5.29
CA PHE A 60 -5.52 -25.04 5.64
C PHE A 60 -5.77 -26.04 6.79
N LEU A 61 -4.73 -26.72 7.27
CA LEU A 61 -4.82 -27.62 8.43
C LEU A 61 -4.33 -26.96 9.73
N SER A 62 -3.86 -25.72 9.66
CA SER A 62 -3.33 -24.96 10.80
C SER A 62 -4.44 -24.23 11.56
N ASP A 63 -4.30 -24.17 12.89
CA ASP A 63 -5.10 -23.30 13.78
C ASP A 63 -4.42 -21.95 14.07
N SER A 64 -3.35 -21.61 13.31
CA SER A 64 -2.65 -20.34 13.43
C SER A 64 -3.55 -19.20 12.99
N VAL A 65 -3.67 -18.20 13.84
CA VAL A 65 -4.34 -16.95 13.51
C VAL A 65 -3.39 -16.07 12.71
N ILE A 66 -3.91 -15.44 11.65
CA ILE A 66 -3.21 -14.40 10.89
C ILE A 66 -3.83 -13.04 11.21
N THR A 67 -3.07 -12.16 11.86
CA THR A 67 -3.49 -10.77 12.10
C THR A 67 -2.62 -9.78 11.35
N ILE A 68 -3.21 -8.65 10.99
CA ILE A 68 -2.54 -7.51 10.40
C ILE A 68 -2.62 -6.36 11.40
N MET A 69 -1.49 -5.74 11.71
CA MET A 69 -1.43 -4.61 12.64
C MET A 69 -0.93 -3.36 11.92
N ASP A 70 -1.61 -2.24 12.14
CA ASP A 70 -1.14 -0.95 11.65
C ASP A 70 -1.58 0.22 12.52
N GLY A 71 -0.67 1.18 12.65
CA GLY A 71 -0.95 2.44 13.31
C GLY A 71 -1.70 3.36 12.35
N THR A 72 -2.75 4.00 12.82
CA THR A 72 -3.33 5.16 12.13
C THR A 72 -3.15 6.42 12.97
N TYR A 73 -3.66 7.54 12.48
CA TYR A 73 -3.52 8.82 13.15
C TYR A 73 -4.83 9.58 13.15
N ILE A 74 -5.16 10.16 14.30
CA ILE A 74 -6.28 11.08 14.47
C ILE A 74 -5.70 12.46 14.77
N TYR A 75 -6.00 13.43 13.92
CA TYR A 75 -5.53 14.80 14.12
C TYR A 75 -6.28 15.46 15.26
N ILE A 76 -5.54 16.16 16.12
CA ILE A 76 -6.11 16.90 17.25
C ILE A 76 -5.73 18.37 17.15
N GLN A 77 -6.45 19.22 17.88
CA GLN A 77 -6.07 20.63 18.00
C GLN A 77 -4.72 20.79 18.70
N LYS A 78 -4.04 21.91 18.42
CA LYS A 78 -2.89 22.33 19.22
C LYS A 78 -3.34 22.57 20.66
N SER A 79 -2.61 22.03 21.62
CA SER A 79 -2.92 22.18 23.04
C SER A 79 -2.10 23.31 23.66
N ASN A 80 -2.71 24.12 24.53
CA ASN A 80 -1.98 25.09 25.36
C ASN A 80 -1.22 24.43 26.53
N LYS A 81 -1.37 23.11 26.72
CA LYS A 81 -0.55 22.34 27.66
C LYS A 81 0.74 21.93 26.96
N PHE A 82 1.78 22.78 27.05
CA PHE A 82 3.00 22.64 26.25
C PHE A 82 3.68 21.27 26.33
N LYS A 83 3.68 20.60 27.50
CA LYS A 83 4.18 19.22 27.61
C LYS A 83 3.40 18.25 26.74
N PHE A 84 2.07 18.30 26.80
CA PHE A 84 1.22 17.46 25.96
C PHE A 84 1.37 17.83 24.48
N GLN A 85 1.37 19.12 24.15
CA GLN A 85 1.58 19.63 22.79
C GLN A 85 2.84 19.05 22.14
N ARG A 86 3.98 19.06 22.86
CA ARG A 86 5.24 18.49 22.34
C ARG A 86 5.12 16.98 22.13
N ARG A 87 4.41 16.28 23.00
CA ARG A 87 4.28 14.81 22.95
C ARG A 87 3.30 14.30 21.91
N CYS A 88 2.30 15.09 21.54
CA CYS A 88 1.35 14.76 20.47
C CYS A 88 1.78 15.31 19.10
N PHE A 89 2.87 16.07 19.00
CA PHE A 89 3.34 16.57 17.71
C PHE A 89 4.09 15.48 16.94
N SER A 90 3.59 15.11 15.76
CA SER A 90 4.27 14.18 14.87
C SER A 90 5.24 14.92 13.97
N MET A 91 6.52 14.58 14.03
CA MET A 91 7.53 15.10 13.10
C MET A 91 7.29 14.62 11.67
N HIS A 92 6.74 13.42 11.49
CA HIS A 92 6.43 12.86 10.17
C HIS A 92 5.22 13.53 9.49
N LYS A 93 4.20 13.92 10.26
CA LYS A 93 2.99 14.58 9.72
C LYS A 93 2.98 16.10 9.93
N HIS A 94 4.03 16.65 10.57
CA HIS A 94 4.15 18.05 10.95
C HIS A 94 2.90 18.64 11.63
N ARG A 95 2.22 17.83 12.45
CA ARG A 95 0.94 18.20 13.07
C ARG A 95 0.69 17.45 14.38
N PRO A 96 -0.05 18.05 15.34
CA PRO A 96 -0.58 17.33 16.49
C PRO A 96 -1.52 16.19 16.09
N LEU A 97 -1.25 14.99 16.59
CA LEU A 97 -2.06 13.79 16.40
C LEU A 97 -1.91 12.81 17.57
N LEU A 98 -2.83 11.86 17.65
CA LEU A 98 -2.71 10.66 18.48
C LEU A 98 -2.79 9.42 17.59
N LYS A 99 -2.16 8.33 18.04
CA LYS A 99 -1.98 7.11 17.26
C LYS A 99 -2.76 5.93 17.85
N PRO A 100 -3.94 5.59 17.34
CA PRO A 100 -4.52 4.28 17.62
C PRO A 100 -3.83 3.18 16.81
N MET A 101 -3.68 2.01 17.42
CA MET A 101 -3.18 0.79 16.76
C MET A 101 -4.36 -0.12 16.46
N VAL A 102 -4.57 -0.44 15.18
CA VAL A 102 -5.66 -1.31 14.74
C VAL A 102 -5.11 -2.72 14.52
N VAL A 103 -5.78 -3.71 15.12
CA VAL A 103 -5.52 -5.14 14.90
C VAL A 103 -6.70 -5.72 14.15
N THR A 104 -6.46 -6.32 12.99
CA THR A 104 -7.51 -6.86 12.12
C THR A 104 -7.13 -8.24 11.59
N SER A 105 -8.11 -9.05 11.25
CA SER A 105 -7.97 -10.27 10.45
C SER A 105 -7.71 -9.93 8.98
N THR A 106 -7.61 -10.95 8.13
CA THR A 106 -7.23 -10.75 6.72
C THR A 106 -8.40 -10.37 5.82
N ASP A 107 -9.64 -10.55 6.26
CA ASP A 107 -10.87 -10.07 5.59
C ASP A 107 -11.29 -8.65 6.03
N GLY A 108 -10.62 -8.08 7.04
CA GLY A 108 -10.89 -6.74 7.55
C GLY A 108 -11.75 -6.68 8.81
N TYR A 109 -12.08 -7.81 9.43
CA TYR A 109 -12.71 -7.83 10.74
C TYR A 109 -11.76 -7.22 11.79
N ILE A 110 -12.25 -6.28 12.58
CA ILE A 110 -11.44 -5.55 13.55
C ILE A 110 -11.42 -6.36 14.85
N LEU A 111 -10.30 -6.95 15.22
CA LEU A 111 -10.17 -7.65 16.50
C LEU A 111 -10.14 -6.63 17.65
N SER A 112 -9.29 -5.61 17.53
CA SER A 112 -9.18 -4.57 18.55
C SER A 112 -8.63 -3.26 18.00
N ILE A 113 -8.90 -2.17 18.72
CA ILE A 113 -8.31 -0.85 18.52
C ILE A 113 -7.71 -0.39 19.85
N LEU A 114 -6.38 -0.33 19.89
CA LEU A 114 -5.60 -0.07 21.09
C LEU A 114 -5.05 1.36 21.11
N GLY A 115 -4.66 1.81 22.30
CA GLY A 115 -4.30 3.20 22.57
C GLY A 115 -5.53 4.09 22.81
N PRO A 116 -5.56 5.34 22.29
CA PRO A 116 -4.57 5.93 21.39
C PRO A 116 -3.27 6.32 22.10
N TYR A 117 -2.14 6.19 21.42
CA TYR A 117 -0.80 6.53 21.89
C TYR A 117 -0.38 7.93 21.47
N LEU A 118 0.68 8.45 22.09
CA LEU A 118 1.27 9.74 21.74
C LEU A 118 2.03 9.65 20.41
N ALA A 119 2.48 10.79 19.88
CA ALA A 119 3.08 10.86 18.54
C ALA A 119 4.56 11.25 18.54
N ASP A 120 5.14 11.49 19.72
CA ASP A 120 6.57 11.76 19.88
C ASP A 120 7.43 10.56 19.45
N GLY A 121 8.73 10.79 19.27
CA GLY A 121 9.66 9.76 18.78
C GLY A 121 9.77 8.52 19.68
N LYS A 122 9.28 8.57 20.93
CA LYS A 122 9.25 7.41 21.84
C LYS A 122 8.05 6.49 21.58
N ASN A 123 7.09 6.92 20.76
CA ASN A 123 5.88 6.20 20.40
C ASN A 123 5.86 5.91 18.89
N ASN A 124 6.95 5.32 18.38
CA ASN A 124 6.97 4.73 17.05
C ASN A 124 6.21 3.37 17.06
N ASP A 125 5.91 2.83 15.88
CA ASP A 125 5.02 1.68 15.76
C ASP A 125 5.62 0.42 16.41
N ALA A 126 6.94 0.22 16.29
CA ALA A 126 7.68 -0.81 17.01
C ALA A 126 7.55 -0.69 18.54
N SER A 127 7.73 0.51 19.10
CA SER A 127 7.62 0.74 20.55
C SER A 127 6.20 0.51 21.05
N ILE A 128 5.20 0.91 20.25
CA ILE A 128 3.78 0.72 20.57
C ILE A 128 3.44 -0.77 20.62
N VAL A 129 3.81 -1.57 19.59
CA VAL A 129 3.48 -3.00 19.60
C VAL A 129 4.22 -3.73 20.73
N GLN A 130 5.49 -3.39 21.01
CA GLN A 130 6.20 -3.95 22.15
C GLN A 130 5.50 -3.63 23.47
N HIS A 131 5.02 -2.40 23.64
CA HIS A 131 4.26 -2.00 24.81
C HIS A 131 2.99 -2.84 24.95
N MET A 132 2.18 -2.93 23.89
CA MET A 132 0.94 -3.72 23.85
C MET A 132 1.13 -5.18 24.29
N MET A 133 2.19 -5.83 23.79
CA MET A 133 2.50 -7.23 24.14
C MET A 133 2.99 -7.35 25.59
N ARG A 134 3.86 -6.44 26.05
CA ARG A 134 4.42 -6.47 27.42
C ARG A 134 3.38 -6.15 28.48
N SER A 135 2.51 -5.17 28.22
CA SER A 135 1.40 -4.84 29.13
C SER A 135 0.28 -5.88 29.06
N ASN A 136 0.33 -6.78 28.08
CA ASN A 136 -0.71 -7.76 27.80
C ASN A 136 -2.08 -7.06 27.68
N ASP A 137 -2.14 -5.98 26.89
CA ASP A 137 -3.34 -5.18 26.71
C ASP A 137 -4.50 -6.10 26.30
N GLU A 138 -5.65 -5.96 26.96
CA GLU A 138 -6.84 -6.80 26.75
C GLU A 138 -6.62 -8.32 26.91
N ASN A 139 -5.59 -8.73 27.66
CA ASN A 139 -5.18 -10.13 27.78
C ASN A 139 -4.84 -10.80 26.43
N MET A 140 -4.38 -10.03 25.43
CA MET A 140 -4.12 -10.58 24.09
C MET A 140 -3.13 -11.74 24.08
N MET A 141 -2.16 -11.77 24.99
CA MET A 141 -1.17 -12.86 25.08
C MET A 141 -1.76 -14.17 25.57
N LYS A 142 -2.97 -14.16 26.17
CA LYS A 142 -3.73 -15.39 26.46
C LYS A 142 -4.57 -15.84 25.27
N TRP A 143 -4.92 -14.92 24.38
CA TRP A 143 -5.73 -15.18 23.20
C TRP A 143 -4.86 -15.66 22.03
N PHE A 144 -3.71 -15.04 21.82
CA PHE A 144 -2.69 -15.51 20.89
C PHE A 144 -2.02 -16.80 21.40
N LYS A 145 -1.50 -17.59 20.45
CA LYS A 145 -0.70 -18.78 20.68
C LYS A 145 0.66 -18.61 20.01
N LYS A 146 1.60 -19.48 20.40
CA LYS A 146 2.86 -19.65 19.67
C LYS A 146 2.57 -20.00 18.21
N ASP A 147 3.40 -19.48 17.32
CA ASP A 147 3.35 -19.68 15.87
C ASP A 147 2.13 -19.02 15.17
N ASP A 148 1.41 -18.13 15.87
CA ASP A 148 0.50 -17.17 15.23
C ASP A 148 1.28 -16.14 14.41
N ILE A 149 0.66 -15.67 13.33
CA ILE A 149 1.32 -14.88 12.29
C ILE A 149 0.89 -13.41 12.39
N LEU A 150 1.87 -12.52 12.47
CA LEU A 150 1.69 -11.07 12.48
C LEU A 150 2.19 -10.47 11.16
N ILE A 151 1.27 -9.96 10.35
CA ILE A 151 1.57 -9.19 9.15
C ILE A 151 1.76 -7.72 9.51
N LEU A 152 2.96 -7.18 9.27
CA LEU A 152 3.39 -5.87 9.78
C LEU A 152 3.93 -4.97 8.66
N ASP A 153 3.88 -3.65 8.87
CA ASP A 153 4.62 -2.70 8.03
C ASP A 153 6.11 -2.67 8.39
N ARG A 154 6.90 -2.03 7.51
CA ARG A 154 8.31 -1.71 7.76
C ARG A 154 8.55 -0.86 9.01
N GLY A 155 7.56 -0.08 9.45
CA GLY A 155 7.65 0.70 10.70
C GLY A 155 7.86 -0.14 11.97
N PHE A 156 7.59 -1.45 11.91
CA PHE A 156 7.69 -2.38 13.03
C PHE A 156 9.03 -3.11 13.13
N ARG A 157 10.01 -2.79 12.26
CA ARG A 157 11.32 -3.46 12.17
C ARG A 157 11.96 -3.74 13.52
N ASP A 158 12.01 -2.71 14.36
CA ASP A 158 12.75 -2.76 15.62
C ASP A 158 11.99 -3.56 16.71
N ALA A 159 10.84 -4.16 16.38
CA ALA A 159 10.07 -5.06 17.22
C ALA A 159 10.11 -6.53 16.77
N LEU A 160 10.63 -6.85 15.58
CA LEU A 160 10.55 -8.21 15.02
C LEU A 160 11.25 -9.25 15.91
N GLU A 161 12.46 -8.96 16.40
CA GLU A 161 13.21 -9.85 17.31
C GLU A 161 12.43 -10.11 18.61
N PHE A 162 11.83 -9.06 19.18
CA PHE A 162 11.00 -9.19 20.38
C PHE A 162 9.74 -10.03 20.11
N LEU A 163 9.08 -9.85 18.98
CA LEU A 163 7.88 -10.61 18.63
C LEU A 163 8.20 -12.09 18.39
N HIS A 164 9.34 -12.41 17.77
CA HIS A 164 9.83 -13.79 17.66
C HIS A 164 10.13 -14.40 19.04
N ALA A 165 10.72 -13.63 19.95
CA ALA A 165 10.95 -14.06 21.33
C ALA A 165 9.63 -14.30 22.11
N CYS A 166 8.56 -13.59 21.76
CA CYS A 166 7.20 -13.86 22.26
C CYS A 166 6.54 -15.09 21.62
N GLY A 167 7.18 -15.72 20.63
CA GLY A 167 6.69 -16.93 19.96
C GLY A 167 5.85 -16.66 18.72
N PHE A 168 5.80 -15.42 18.21
CA PHE A 168 5.09 -15.10 16.97
C PHE A 168 5.93 -15.37 15.73
N GLN A 169 5.28 -15.69 14.62
CA GLN A 169 5.84 -15.51 13.29
C GLN A 169 5.54 -14.10 12.80
N THR A 170 6.48 -13.46 12.11
CA THR A 170 6.27 -12.11 11.58
C THR A 170 6.59 -12.02 10.10
N GLU A 171 5.72 -11.33 9.38
CA GLU A 171 5.84 -11.09 7.95
C GLU A 171 5.83 -9.58 7.70
N SER A 172 6.92 -9.04 7.16
CA SER A 172 7.06 -7.61 6.88
C SER A 172 7.82 -7.38 5.58
N PRO A 173 7.57 -6.27 4.85
CA PRO A 173 8.31 -5.99 3.64
C PRO A 173 9.81 -5.80 3.93
N ALA A 174 10.66 -6.25 3.01
CA ALA A 174 12.10 -6.19 3.15
C ALA A 174 12.64 -4.75 3.28
N PHE A 175 13.79 -4.64 3.94
CA PHE A 175 14.55 -3.40 4.09
C PHE A 175 15.68 -3.37 3.09
N LEU A 176 15.80 -2.25 2.38
CA LEU A 176 16.87 -2.09 1.42
C LEU A 176 18.18 -1.93 2.19
N ALA A 177 19.17 -2.78 1.91
CA ALA A 177 20.49 -2.65 2.51
C ALA A 177 21.08 -1.26 2.20
N LYS A 178 21.86 -0.69 3.13
CA LYS A 178 22.33 0.71 3.06
C LYS A 178 23.03 1.07 1.74
N SER A 179 23.76 0.13 1.15
CA SER A 179 24.50 0.30 -0.12
C SER A 179 23.71 -0.15 -1.36
N ALA A 180 22.60 -0.86 -1.19
CA ALA A 180 21.84 -1.41 -2.29
C ALA A 180 20.95 -0.34 -2.94
N LYS A 181 20.92 -0.32 -4.28
CA LYS A 181 20.01 0.55 -5.05
C LYS A 181 18.65 -0.11 -5.29
N GLN A 182 18.59 -1.44 -5.19
CA GLN A 182 17.44 -2.28 -5.50
C GLN A 182 17.37 -3.50 -4.57
N PHE A 183 16.16 -3.99 -4.29
CA PHE A 183 15.95 -5.26 -3.59
C PHE A 183 16.41 -6.46 -4.44
N SER A 184 16.81 -7.56 -3.79
CA SER A 184 16.93 -8.83 -4.50
C SER A 184 15.56 -9.26 -5.03
N THR A 185 15.53 -10.16 -6.02
CA THR A 185 14.27 -10.73 -6.54
C THR A 185 13.45 -11.37 -5.44
N GLU A 186 14.10 -12.12 -4.55
CA GLU A 186 13.49 -12.77 -3.39
C GLU A 186 12.86 -11.74 -2.44
N ASP A 187 13.63 -10.75 -1.98
CA ASP A 187 13.14 -9.69 -1.07
C ASP A 187 11.98 -8.90 -1.68
N ALA A 188 12.08 -8.59 -2.98
CA ALA A 188 11.06 -7.84 -3.70
C ALA A 188 9.77 -8.66 -3.88
N ASN A 189 9.89 -9.98 -4.07
CA ASN A 189 8.78 -10.92 -4.15
C ASN A 189 8.11 -11.11 -2.78
N LEU A 190 8.87 -11.40 -1.72
CA LEU A 190 8.35 -11.52 -0.35
C LEU A 190 7.62 -10.24 0.07
N SER A 191 8.22 -9.08 -0.20
CA SER A 191 7.57 -7.77 0.02
C SER A 191 6.24 -7.64 -0.73
N ARG A 192 6.13 -8.20 -1.93
CA ARG A 192 4.88 -8.16 -2.70
C ARG A 192 3.80 -9.03 -2.08
N LEU A 193 4.15 -10.23 -1.59
CA LEU A 193 3.23 -11.14 -0.89
C LEU A 193 2.66 -10.43 0.34
N VAL A 194 3.52 -9.83 1.17
CA VAL A 194 3.11 -9.11 2.38
C VAL A 194 2.20 -7.93 2.04
N THR A 195 2.62 -7.07 1.11
CA THR A 195 1.82 -5.90 0.70
C THR A 195 0.50 -6.25 0.03
N LYS A 196 0.33 -7.47 -0.49
CA LYS A 196 -0.95 -7.94 -1.04
C LYS A 196 -2.00 -8.11 0.05
N ILE A 197 -1.61 -8.61 1.23
CA ILE A 197 -2.50 -8.79 2.39
C ILE A 197 -2.61 -7.50 3.22
N ARG A 198 -1.51 -6.77 3.39
CA ARG A 198 -1.46 -5.57 4.23
C ARG A 198 -2.44 -4.47 3.83
N TRP A 199 -2.87 -4.42 2.57
CA TRP A 199 -3.88 -3.47 2.10
C TRP A 199 -5.21 -3.55 2.89
N THR A 200 -5.53 -4.70 3.49
CA THR A 200 -6.75 -4.86 4.31
C THR A 200 -6.77 -3.89 5.48
N VAL A 201 -5.70 -3.80 6.29
CA VAL A 201 -5.68 -2.88 7.44
C VAL A 201 -5.65 -1.40 7.00
N GLU A 202 -5.04 -1.09 5.85
CA GLU A 202 -5.09 0.25 5.26
C GLU A 202 -6.55 0.64 4.91
N SER A 203 -7.32 -0.31 4.41
CA SER A 203 -8.73 -0.13 4.08
C SER A 203 -9.63 -0.07 5.32
N VAL A 204 -9.31 -0.82 6.38
CA VAL A 204 -9.96 -0.65 7.70
C VAL A 204 -9.71 0.75 8.24
N ASN A 205 -8.46 1.21 8.20
CA ASN A 205 -8.08 2.55 8.62
C ASN A 205 -8.82 3.63 7.82
N ALA A 206 -8.96 3.45 6.51
CA ALA A 206 -9.78 4.33 5.66
C ALA A 206 -11.26 4.29 6.05
N ARG A 207 -11.82 3.09 6.30
CA ARG A 207 -13.21 2.87 6.73
C ARG A 207 -13.52 3.62 8.02
N ILE A 208 -12.66 3.53 9.03
CA ILE A 208 -12.79 4.30 10.28
C ILE A 208 -12.78 5.80 9.98
N LYS A 209 -11.89 6.26 9.09
CA LYS A 209 -11.75 7.68 8.73
C LYS A 209 -12.86 8.22 7.82
N THR A 210 -13.77 7.39 7.31
CA THR A 210 -14.99 7.90 6.63
C THR A 210 -15.94 8.62 7.59
N TRP A 211 -15.82 8.36 8.90
CA TRP A 211 -16.59 9.06 9.91
C TRP A 211 -16.03 10.47 10.09
N LYS A 212 -16.86 11.49 9.82
CA LYS A 212 -16.46 12.92 9.83
C LYS A 212 -15.72 13.35 11.10
N TYR A 213 -16.01 12.73 12.23
CA TYR A 213 -15.30 12.99 13.49
C TYR A 213 -13.80 12.68 13.40
N PHE A 214 -13.41 11.58 12.74
CA PHE A 214 -12.01 11.14 12.60
C PHE A 214 -11.31 11.70 11.36
N ASP A 215 -12.06 12.10 10.33
CA ASP A 215 -11.52 12.82 9.16
C ASP A 215 -11.09 14.25 9.52
N LYS A 216 -11.75 14.85 10.51
CA LYS A 216 -11.49 16.24 10.94
C LYS A 216 -10.56 16.31 12.14
N VAL A 217 -10.23 17.55 12.50
CA VAL A 217 -9.39 17.85 13.66
C VAL A 217 -10.24 17.74 14.91
N VAL A 218 -9.94 16.77 15.77
CA VAL A 218 -10.64 16.57 17.03
C VAL A 218 -10.35 17.73 17.98
N PRO A 219 -11.39 18.40 18.53
CA PRO A 219 -11.22 19.46 19.51
C PRO A 219 -10.57 18.99 20.81
N ASN A 220 -9.79 19.85 21.46
CA ASN A 220 -9.09 19.50 22.72
C ASN A 220 -10.03 18.98 23.82
N ILE A 221 -11.27 19.49 23.87
CA ILE A 221 -12.29 19.09 24.85
C ILE A 221 -12.76 17.65 24.70
N ASP A 222 -12.60 17.06 23.50
CA ASP A 222 -13.14 15.73 23.16
C ASP A 222 -12.06 14.65 23.06
N ILE A 223 -10.79 15.02 23.25
CA ILE A 223 -9.64 14.09 23.18
C ILE A 223 -9.80 12.92 24.16
N LEU A 224 -10.36 13.17 25.35
CA LEU A 224 -10.53 12.13 26.37
C LEU A 224 -11.53 11.03 25.96
N ASN A 225 -12.46 11.35 25.05
CA ASN A 225 -13.46 10.39 24.55
C ASN A 225 -12.95 9.61 23.33
N LEU A 226 -11.74 9.92 22.85
CA LEU A 226 -11.25 9.41 21.57
C LEU A 226 -11.15 7.88 21.53
N LYS A 227 -10.67 7.27 22.62
CA LYS A 227 -10.56 5.81 22.75
C LYS A 227 -11.93 5.14 22.59
N GLU A 228 -12.91 5.61 23.35
CA GLU A 228 -14.27 5.06 23.36
C GLU A 228 -14.92 5.20 21.97
N TYR A 229 -14.84 6.38 21.35
CA TYR A 229 -15.40 6.59 20.02
C TYR A 229 -14.75 5.71 18.95
N LEU A 230 -13.43 5.51 19.00
CA LEU A 230 -12.75 4.62 18.06
C LEU A 230 -13.28 3.19 18.18
N ARG A 231 -13.43 2.68 19.40
CA ARG A 231 -13.97 1.34 19.65
C ARG A 231 -15.44 1.22 19.24
N ILE A 232 -16.27 2.22 19.56
CA ILE A 232 -17.68 2.26 19.14
C ILE A 232 -17.77 2.19 17.61
N VAL A 233 -17.00 3.00 16.90
CA VAL A 233 -17.00 2.97 15.43
C VAL A 233 -16.44 1.67 14.88
N GLY A 234 -15.41 1.09 15.51
CA GLY A 234 -14.92 -0.24 15.18
C GLY A 234 -16.02 -1.31 15.31
N ALA A 235 -16.72 -1.33 16.43
CA ALA A 235 -17.83 -2.25 16.69
C ALA A 235 -18.98 -2.08 15.69
N ILE A 236 -19.35 -0.83 15.36
CA ILE A 236 -20.35 -0.54 14.32
C ILE A 236 -19.87 -1.06 12.96
N CYS A 237 -18.59 -0.90 12.64
CA CYS A 237 -18.04 -1.43 11.39
C CYS A 237 -18.12 -2.95 11.35
N ASN A 238 -17.73 -3.66 12.41
CA ASN A 238 -17.83 -5.12 12.46
C ASN A 238 -19.28 -5.61 12.38
N LYS A 239 -20.22 -4.94 13.06
CA LYS A 239 -21.63 -5.37 13.08
C LYS A 239 -22.37 -5.09 11.77
N PHE A 240 -22.14 -3.94 11.15
CA PHE A 240 -23.03 -3.44 10.10
C PHE A 240 -22.38 -3.24 8.73
N LYS A 241 -21.05 -3.37 8.61
CA LYS A 241 -20.37 -3.27 7.31
C LYS A 241 -20.00 -4.67 6.81
N PRO A 242 -20.09 -4.91 5.49
CA PRO A 242 -19.59 -6.15 4.93
C PRO A 242 -18.07 -6.27 5.11
N PRO A 243 -17.52 -7.49 5.08
CA PRO A 243 -16.08 -7.72 4.99
C PRO A 243 -15.45 -6.90 3.86
N LEU A 244 -14.16 -6.58 3.99
CA LEU A 244 -13.41 -5.91 2.91
C LEU A 244 -13.05 -6.88 1.79
N ILE A 245 -12.90 -8.17 2.13
CA ILE A 245 -12.57 -9.24 1.21
C ILE A 245 -13.46 -10.43 1.54
N THR A 246 -14.01 -11.08 0.53
CA THR A 246 -14.68 -12.37 0.66
C THR A 246 -13.83 -13.42 -0.06
N SER A 247 -13.55 -14.54 0.60
CA SER A 247 -12.83 -15.66 -0.02
C SER A 247 -13.65 -16.23 -1.18
N VAL A 248 -13.05 -16.30 -2.36
CA VAL A 248 -13.56 -17.04 -3.53
C VAL A 248 -12.48 -18.01 -4.01
N GLU A 249 -12.86 -19.06 -4.73
CA GLU A 249 -11.93 -20.11 -5.16
C GLU A 249 -10.74 -19.57 -5.98
N GLU A 250 -11.01 -18.61 -6.89
CA GLU A 250 -9.99 -17.94 -7.71
C GLU A 250 -8.88 -17.28 -6.88
N HIS A 251 -9.18 -16.83 -5.65
CA HIS A 251 -8.18 -16.24 -4.76
C HIS A 251 -7.09 -17.24 -4.37
N CYS A 252 -7.41 -18.52 -4.22
CA CYS A 252 -6.44 -19.57 -3.94
C CYS A 252 -5.49 -19.77 -5.12
N ASP A 253 -6.02 -19.80 -6.34
CA ASP A 253 -5.23 -19.99 -7.55
C ASP A 253 -4.28 -18.80 -7.79
N ILE A 254 -4.77 -17.59 -7.57
CA ILE A 254 -3.94 -16.37 -7.61
C ILE A 254 -2.82 -16.44 -6.56
N ALA A 255 -3.14 -16.81 -5.32
CA ALA A 255 -2.15 -16.93 -4.25
C ALA A 255 -1.10 -18.01 -4.55
N ARG A 256 -1.52 -19.17 -5.09
CA ARG A 256 -0.61 -20.25 -5.53
C ARG A 256 0.31 -19.77 -6.65
N SER A 257 -0.22 -19.09 -7.66
CA SER A 257 0.58 -18.51 -8.75
C SER A 257 1.58 -17.47 -8.22
N MET A 258 1.19 -16.64 -7.25
CA MET A 258 2.10 -15.68 -6.61
C MET A 258 3.24 -16.40 -5.86
N LEU A 259 2.96 -17.50 -5.15
CA LEU A 259 3.98 -18.30 -4.46
C LEU A 259 4.91 -19.05 -5.40
N GLU A 260 4.38 -19.59 -6.49
CA GLU A 260 5.19 -20.26 -7.51
C GLU A 260 6.15 -19.27 -8.15
N LYS A 261 5.65 -18.09 -8.54
CA LYS A 261 6.48 -17.00 -9.09
C LYS A 261 7.48 -16.45 -8.08
N SER A 262 7.14 -16.39 -6.78
CA SER A 262 8.04 -15.85 -5.77
C SER A 262 9.32 -16.67 -5.62
N LYS A 263 9.26 -17.96 -5.93
CA LYS A 263 10.39 -18.91 -5.89
C LYS A 263 11.25 -18.87 -7.14
N GLN A 264 10.83 -18.20 -8.20
CA GLN A 264 11.58 -18.11 -9.46
C GLN A 264 12.56 -16.94 -9.44
N PRO A 265 13.80 -17.13 -9.95
CA PRO A 265 14.69 -16.01 -10.20
C PRO A 265 14.15 -15.12 -11.33
N ASN A 266 14.67 -13.92 -11.43
CA ASN A 266 14.37 -13.04 -12.57
C ASN A 266 15.36 -13.32 -13.70
N LEU A 267 15.00 -14.23 -14.59
CA LEU A 267 15.85 -14.68 -15.69
C LEU A 267 16.22 -13.52 -16.65
N LEU A 268 15.29 -12.60 -16.91
CA LEU A 268 15.57 -11.43 -17.74
C LEU A 268 16.56 -10.48 -17.06
N GLN A 269 16.43 -10.25 -15.76
CA GLN A 269 17.42 -9.48 -14.99
C GLN A 269 18.81 -10.11 -15.11
N GLU A 270 18.93 -11.42 -14.90
CA GLU A 270 20.22 -12.11 -15.03
C GLU A 270 20.83 -11.92 -16.41
N ARG A 271 20.00 -12.07 -17.46
CA ARG A 271 20.44 -11.90 -18.85
C ARG A 271 20.90 -10.47 -19.12
N VAL A 272 20.11 -9.47 -18.74
CA VAL A 272 20.43 -8.04 -18.92
C VAL A 272 21.71 -7.63 -18.17
N LEU A 273 21.93 -8.19 -16.97
CA LEU A 273 23.13 -7.86 -16.18
C LEU A 273 24.39 -8.60 -16.67
N LYS A 274 24.25 -9.80 -17.24
CA LYS A 274 25.37 -10.57 -17.82
C LYS A 274 25.76 -10.03 -19.20
N ASP A 275 24.78 -9.68 -20.02
CA ASP A 275 25.00 -9.22 -21.39
C ASP A 275 25.13 -7.69 -21.46
N LYS A 276 26.36 -7.22 -21.68
CA LYS A 276 26.64 -5.78 -21.81
C LYS A 276 25.95 -5.14 -23.01
N ALA A 277 25.59 -5.90 -24.05
CA ALA A 277 24.85 -5.39 -25.21
C ALA A 277 23.42 -4.99 -24.83
N LEU A 278 22.79 -5.76 -23.94
CA LEU A 278 21.44 -5.46 -23.44
C LEU A 278 21.43 -4.31 -22.41
N GLY A 279 22.53 -4.12 -21.68
CA GLY A 279 22.63 -3.12 -20.62
C GLY A 279 23.03 -1.70 -21.09
N LYS A 280 23.52 -1.53 -22.32
CA LYS A 280 23.99 -0.23 -22.85
C LYS A 280 23.25 0.17 -24.12
N ARG A 281 23.06 1.47 -24.33
CA ARG A 281 22.65 2.01 -25.64
C ARG A 281 23.77 1.73 -26.66
N SER A 282 23.60 0.69 -27.45
CA SER A 282 24.41 0.34 -28.62
C SER A 282 23.64 0.67 -29.90
N ARG A 283 24.27 0.47 -31.06
CA ARG A 283 23.61 0.56 -32.38
C ARG A 283 22.54 -0.52 -32.59
N GLU A 284 22.43 -1.49 -31.68
CA GLU A 284 21.47 -2.60 -31.76
C GLU A 284 20.11 -2.24 -31.16
N TRP A 285 20.01 -1.10 -30.47
CA TRP A 285 18.74 -0.57 -29.97
C TRP A 285 18.18 0.43 -30.97
N VAL A 286 17.10 0.04 -31.65
CA VAL A 286 16.44 0.86 -32.67
C VAL A 286 15.11 1.35 -32.10
N PRO A 287 14.72 2.62 -32.32
CA PRO A 287 13.39 3.10 -31.94
C PRO A 287 12.31 2.19 -32.51
N LEU A 288 11.29 1.89 -31.71
CA LEU A 288 10.27 0.92 -32.10
C LEU A 288 9.62 1.32 -33.43
N HIS A 289 9.24 2.59 -33.61
CA HIS A 289 8.61 3.12 -34.82
C HIS A 289 9.48 2.97 -36.09
N ASP A 290 10.81 2.88 -35.96
CA ASP A 290 11.73 2.65 -37.08
C ASP A 290 11.88 1.17 -37.44
N CYS A 291 11.34 0.25 -36.64
CA CYS A 291 11.46 -1.18 -36.88
C CYS A 291 10.40 -1.70 -37.85
N LYS A 292 10.83 -2.50 -38.85
CA LYS A 292 9.93 -3.23 -39.76
C LYS A 292 8.96 -4.20 -39.04
N HIS A 293 9.29 -4.55 -37.80
CA HIS A 293 8.56 -5.48 -36.92
C HIS A 293 7.79 -4.74 -35.81
N TYR A 294 7.43 -3.47 -36.02
CA TYR A 294 6.71 -2.61 -35.07
C TYR A 294 5.47 -3.28 -34.44
N ASP A 295 4.75 -4.09 -35.22
CA ASP A 295 3.48 -4.73 -34.84
C ASP A 295 3.64 -6.09 -34.15
N ASN A 296 4.87 -6.59 -34.00
CA ASN A 296 5.12 -7.91 -33.47
C ASN A 296 4.79 -8.04 -31.97
N PHE A 297 4.77 -6.94 -31.22
CA PHE A 297 4.41 -7.00 -29.81
C PHE A 297 2.92 -7.39 -29.65
N PRO A 298 2.62 -8.43 -28.85
CA PRO A 298 1.29 -9.03 -28.79
C PRO A 298 0.23 -8.09 -28.19
N LYS A 299 -1.01 -8.21 -28.70
CA LYS A 299 -2.17 -7.50 -28.14
C LYS A 299 -2.59 -8.15 -26.82
N LEU A 300 -2.57 -7.37 -25.75
CA LEU A 300 -2.85 -7.81 -24.39
C LEU A 300 -4.23 -7.33 -23.94
N THR A 301 -5.03 -8.24 -23.40
CA THR A 301 -6.30 -7.90 -22.75
C THR A 301 -6.04 -7.26 -21.38
N VAL A 302 -7.01 -6.48 -20.88
CA VAL A 302 -6.92 -5.90 -19.54
C VAL A 302 -6.84 -6.99 -18.46
N ASP A 303 -7.53 -8.11 -18.65
CA ASP A 303 -7.53 -9.21 -17.69
C ASP A 303 -6.20 -9.97 -17.69
N TYR A 304 -5.56 -10.13 -18.85
CA TYR A 304 -4.18 -10.64 -18.91
C TYR A 304 -3.20 -9.69 -18.21
N LEU A 305 -3.32 -8.37 -18.44
CA LEU A 305 -2.49 -7.39 -17.72
C LEU A 305 -2.71 -7.47 -16.20
N ARG A 306 -3.95 -7.68 -15.74
CA ARG A 306 -4.28 -7.84 -14.31
C ARG A 306 -3.67 -9.11 -13.71
N SER A 307 -3.63 -10.21 -14.48
CA SER A 307 -3.00 -11.46 -14.04
C SER A 307 -1.48 -11.29 -13.91
N LEU A 308 -0.84 -10.51 -14.79
CA LEU A 308 0.58 -10.17 -14.69
C LEU A 308 0.90 -9.30 -13.47
N THR A 309 0.09 -8.27 -13.18
CA THR A 309 0.36 -7.32 -12.10
C THR A 309 -0.07 -7.81 -10.71
N PHE A 310 -0.91 -8.85 -10.65
CA PHE A 310 -1.56 -9.34 -9.43
C PHE A 310 -2.31 -8.22 -8.67
N GLY A 311 -2.85 -7.24 -9.41
CA GLY A 311 -3.59 -6.14 -8.83
C GLY A 311 -3.74 -4.93 -9.75
N VAL A 312 -4.73 -4.09 -9.44
CA VAL A 312 -5.13 -2.97 -10.30
C VAL A 312 -4.28 -1.70 -10.11
N TYR A 313 -3.55 -1.58 -9.00
CA TYR A 313 -2.88 -0.32 -8.65
C TYR A 313 -1.84 0.09 -9.70
N GLN A 314 -0.98 -0.82 -10.15
CA GLN A 314 0.03 -0.47 -11.16
C GLN A 314 -0.60 -0.15 -12.52
N LEU A 315 -1.66 -0.83 -12.91
CA LEU A 315 -2.42 -0.53 -14.15
C LEU A 315 -3.15 0.80 -14.06
N TYR A 316 -3.69 1.16 -12.89
CA TYR A 316 -4.28 2.48 -12.67
C TYR A 316 -3.26 3.62 -12.86
N GLN A 317 -1.98 3.37 -12.54
CA GLN A 317 -0.92 4.35 -12.73
C GLN A 317 -0.40 4.41 -14.17
N ALA A 318 -0.56 3.34 -14.94
CA ALA A 318 0.00 3.22 -16.29
C ALA A 318 -0.37 4.39 -17.20
N PRO A 319 -1.64 4.81 -17.33
CA PRO A 319 -2.01 5.97 -18.15
C PRO A 319 -1.31 7.27 -17.74
N ASN A 320 -1.17 7.53 -16.43
CA ASN A 320 -0.54 8.78 -15.96
C ASN A 320 0.96 8.82 -16.26
N TYR A 321 1.63 7.67 -16.19
CA TYR A 321 3.03 7.57 -16.62
C TYR A 321 3.15 7.68 -18.13
N ALA A 322 2.25 7.05 -18.89
CA ALA A 322 2.24 7.15 -20.34
C ALA A 322 2.05 8.60 -20.79
N ASP A 323 1.02 9.30 -20.29
CA ASP A 323 0.73 10.70 -20.62
C ASP A 323 1.93 11.65 -20.42
N GLN A 324 2.85 11.34 -19.49
CA GLN A 324 4.07 12.13 -19.27
C GLN A 324 5.18 11.87 -20.31
N HIS A 325 5.17 10.72 -20.97
CA HIS A 325 6.25 10.23 -21.84
C HIS A 325 5.84 10.09 -23.30
N LEU A 326 4.61 10.46 -23.65
CA LEU A 326 4.17 10.54 -25.04
C LEU A 326 4.78 11.80 -25.66
N ASP A 327 5.44 11.65 -26.80
CA ASP A 327 5.99 12.73 -27.59
C ASP A 327 4.90 13.45 -28.41
N ASN A 328 5.30 14.34 -29.32
CA ASN A 328 4.38 15.09 -30.18
C ASN A 328 3.58 14.19 -31.14
N ASP A 329 4.12 13.03 -31.48
CA ASP A 329 3.47 12.03 -32.33
C ASP A 329 2.61 11.07 -31.51
N GLY A 330 2.62 11.22 -30.18
CA GLY A 330 1.84 10.40 -29.26
C GLY A 330 2.50 9.06 -28.98
N ASP A 331 3.83 8.95 -29.09
CA ASP A 331 4.59 7.74 -28.86
C ASP A 331 5.50 7.84 -27.63
N ILE A 332 5.70 6.69 -26.95
CA ILE A 332 6.69 6.58 -25.87
C ILE A 332 8.01 6.11 -26.48
N ASP A 333 9.12 6.72 -26.05
CA ASP A 333 10.49 6.29 -26.36
C ASP A 333 10.77 4.84 -25.93
N ILE A 334 10.48 3.91 -26.85
CA ILE A 334 10.63 2.46 -26.70
C ILE A 334 11.59 1.96 -27.78
N PHE A 335 12.50 1.07 -27.41
CA PHE A 335 13.54 0.54 -28.28
C PHE A 335 13.44 -0.98 -28.39
N LEU A 336 13.55 -1.51 -29.60
CA LEU A 336 13.64 -2.93 -29.87
C LEU A 336 15.11 -3.32 -30.11
N HIS A 337 15.53 -4.46 -29.57
CA HIS A 337 16.88 -4.96 -29.82
C HIS A 337 16.92 -5.73 -31.15
N THR A 338 17.80 -5.35 -32.08
CA THR A 338 17.84 -5.94 -33.44
C THR A 338 18.27 -7.40 -33.47
N VAL A 339 19.20 -7.80 -32.60
CA VAL A 339 19.67 -9.20 -32.50
C VAL A 339 18.75 -10.08 -31.63
N SER A 340 18.25 -9.53 -30.51
CA SER A 340 17.28 -10.18 -29.63
C SER A 340 15.92 -9.54 -29.83
N SER A 341 15.27 -9.81 -30.96
CA SER A 341 14.02 -9.16 -31.38
C SER A 341 12.84 -9.34 -30.42
N SER A 342 12.94 -10.28 -29.47
CA SER A 342 11.98 -10.48 -28.38
C SER A 342 12.16 -9.53 -27.20
N ILE A 343 13.20 -8.67 -27.19
CA ILE A 343 13.53 -7.80 -26.06
C ILE A 343 13.27 -6.33 -26.41
N VAL A 344 12.52 -5.69 -25.52
CA VAL A 344 12.21 -4.26 -25.56
C VAL A 344 12.88 -3.56 -24.39
N GLN A 345 13.35 -2.34 -24.61
CA GLN A 345 13.83 -1.43 -23.59
C GLN A 345 13.06 -0.11 -23.60
N ALA A 346 12.80 0.45 -22.43
CA ALA A 346 12.24 1.79 -22.30
C ALA A 346 12.87 2.52 -21.10
N LYS A 347 12.72 3.85 -21.08
CA LYS A 347 13.07 4.69 -19.93
C LYS A 347 11.85 5.44 -19.44
N ILE A 348 11.60 5.36 -18.13
CA ILE A 348 10.49 6.06 -17.49
C ILE A 348 11.02 6.93 -16.34
N GLN A 349 10.66 8.20 -16.37
CA GLN A 349 10.89 9.17 -15.30
C GLN A 349 10.14 8.78 -14.03
N SER A 350 10.82 8.89 -12.90
CA SER A 350 10.19 8.74 -11.59
C SER A 350 9.16 9.85 -11.36
N ARG A 351 7.92 9.47 -11.05
CA ARG A 351 6.89 10.43 -10.60
C ARG A 351 7.25 11.17 -9.30
N HIS A 352 8.23 10.68 -8.55
CA HIS A 352 8.60 11.21 -7.24
C HIS A 352 9.76 12.20 -7.30
N THR A 353 10.47 12.27 -8.42
CA THR A 353 11.62 13.17 -8.56
C THR A 353 11.98 13.37 -10.03
N SER A 354 12.28 14.60 -10.42
CA SER A 354 12.75 14.96 -11.75
C SER A 354 14.16 14.45 -12.06
N CYS A 355 14.99 14.13 -11.05
CA CYS A 355 16.38 13.74 -11.28
C CYS A 355 16.60 12.24 -11.54
N LYS A 356 15.55 11.41 -11.55
CA LYS A 356 15.69 9.95 -11.71
C LYS A 356 14.81 9.39 -12.81
N GLN A 357 15.44 8.81 -13.81
CA GLN A 357 14.82 7.90 -14.77
C GLN A 357 15.23 6.46 -14.46
N TYR A 358 14.34 5.53 -14.76
CA TYR A 358 14.60 4.10 -14.62
C TYR A 358 14.59 3.44 -15.99
N CYS A 359 15.65 2.71 -16.31
CA CYS A 359 15.64 1.80 -17.43
C CYS A 359 14.81 0.55 -17.07
N LEU A 360 14.10 0.03 -18.06
CA LEU A 360 13.36 -1.22 -17.93
C LEU A 360 13.45 -2.02 -19.22
N TRP A 361 13.29 -3.33 -19.08
CA TRP A 361 13.32 -4.32 -20.14
C TRP A 361 12.10 -5.23 -20.04
N LEU A 362 11.57 -5.61 -21.19
CA LEU A 362 10.53 -6.62 -21.34
C LEU A 362 11.03 -7.70 -22.31
N GLU A 363 10.65 -8.93 -22.07
CA GLU A 363 10.85 -10.03 -23.02
C GLU A 363 9.48 -10.63 -23.36
N PHE A 364 9.18 -10.74 -24.66
CA PHE A 364 7.92 -11.27 -25.17
C PHE A 364 8.16 -12.43 -26.15
N ASN A 365 7.11 -13.19 -26.43
CA ASN A 365 7.10 -14.28 -27.39
C ASN A 365 5.90 -14.09 -28.33
N GLU A 366 6.20 -13.85 -29.60
CA GLU A 366 5.21 -13.66 -30.66
C GLU A 366 4.42 -14.93 -30.95
N ASP A 367 5.04 -16.09 -30.73
CA ASP A 367 4.45 -17.40 -31.06
C ASP A 367 3.58 -17.96 -29.91
N ASN A 368 3.46 -17.25 -28.78
CA ASN A 368 2.70 -17.70 -27.62
C ASN A 368 1.52 -16.78 -27.32
N ASP A 369 0.37 -17.07 -27.93
CA ASP A 369 -0.87 -16.31 -27.73
C ASP A 369 -1.39 -16.37 -26.29
N THR A 370 -1.07 -17.42 -25.53
CA THR A 370 -1.61 -17.62 -24.16
C THR A 370 -0.81 -16.88 -23.09
N HIS A 371 0.51 -16.92 -23.20
CA HIS A 371 1.43 -16.28 -22.28
C HIS A 371 2.52 -15.52 -23.04
N PRO A 372 2.15 -14.45 -23.76
CA PRO A 372 3.06 -13.71 -24.64
C PRO A 372 4.19 -12.97 -23.92
N VAL A 373 4.06 -12.68 -22.62
CA VAL A 373 5.08 -11.94 -21.85
C VAL A 373 5.90 -12.92 -21.03
N ASN A 374 7.17 -13.12 -21.42
CA ASN A 374 8.09 -14.06 -20.80
C ASN A 374 8.74 -13.50 -19.52
N GLY A 375 9.00 -12.20 -19.48
CA GLY A 375 9.67 -11.58 -18.33
C GLY A 375 9.79 -10.07 -18.40
N TRP A 376 10.14 -9.47 -17.26
CA TRP A 376 10.41 -8.05 -17.13
C TRP A 376 11.50 -7.78 -16.09
N PHE A 377 12.22 -6.69 -16.29
CA PHE A 377 13.17 -6.16 -15.31
C PHE A 377 13.15 -4.63 -15.36
N CYS A 378 13.22 -3.98 -14.21
CA CYS A 378 13.32 -2.52 -14.12
C CYS A 378 14.32 -2.14 -13.04
N GLU A 379 15.10 -1.08 -13.24
CA GLU A 379 16.11 -0.63 -12.27
C GLU A 379 15.52 0.03 -11.01
N CYS A 380 14.21 0.27 -10.97
CA CYS A 380 13.58 0.84 -9.78
C CYS A 380 13.70 -0.11 -8.57
N LYS A 381 13.51 0.41 -7.35
CA LYS A 381 13.76 -0.33 -6.11
C LYS A 381 13.15 -1.74 -6.06
N ALA A 382 11.93 -1.92 -6.59
CA ALA A 382 11.20 -3.19 -6.60
C ALA A 382 11.14 -3.86 -7.98
N GLY A 383 11.91 -3.38 -8.96
CA GLY A 383 11.79 -3.79 -10.36
C GLY A 383 12.43 -5.13 -10.70
N ALA A 384 13.10 -5.77 -9.74
CA ALA A 384 13.58 -7.16 -9.85
C ALA A 384 12.47 -8.21 -9.62
N ARG A 385 11.34 -7.84 -9.02
CA ARG A 385 10.29 -8.81 -8.66
C ARG A 385 9.65 -9.49 -9.87
N THR A 386 9.33 -10.77 -9.71
CA THR A 386 8.57 -11.60 -10.65
C THR A 386 7.11 -11.75 -10.23
N VAL A 387 6.80 -11.52 -8.95
CA VAL A 387 5.43 -11.44 -8.44
C VAL A 387 4.89 -10.03 -8.70
N GLY A 388 4.06 -9.90 -9.74
CA GLY A 388 3.63 -8.59 -10.21
C GLY A 388 4.79 -7.81 -10.84
N CYS A 389 4.55 -6.56 -11.21
CA CYS A 389 5.58 -5.70 -11.77
C CYS A 389 5.49 -4.28 -11.19
N CYS A 390 6.53 -3.45 -11.33
CA CYS A 390 6.45 -2.05 -10.91
C CYS A 390 5.51 -1.25 -11.83
N ALA A 391 5.16 -0.02 -11.43
CA ALA A 391 4.31 0.84 -12.26
C ALA A 391 4.96 1.14 -13.63
N HIS A 392 6.29 1.31 -13.69
CA HIS A 392 6.99 1.57 -14.96
C HIS A 392 6.84 0.41 -15.96
N VAL A 393 7.03 -0.83 -15.50
CA VAL A 393 6.83 -2.03 -16.33
C VAL A 393 5.37 -2.15 -16.74
N ALA A 394 4.43 -1.93 -15.81
CA ALA A 394 3.00 -1.97 -16.11
C ALA A 394 2.61 -0.93 -17.17
N THR A 395 3.23 0.25 -17.15
CA THR A 395 3.04 1.29 -18.17
C THR A 395 3.40 0.81 -19.55
N ILE A 396 4.59 0.22 -19.73
CA ILE A 396 5.03 -0.21 -21.06
C ILE A 396 4.23 -1.42 -21.54
N LEU A 397 3.94 -2.39 -20.67
CA LEU A 397 3.06 -3.52 -20.99
C LEU A 397 1.66 -3.05 -21.42
N TRP A 398 1.08 -2.11 -20.67
CA TRP A 398 -0.23 -1.55 -20.99
C TRP A 398 -0.20 -0.70 -22.26
N TYR A 399 0.82 0.13 -22.46
CA TYR A 399 0.93 0.97 -23.65
C TYR A 399 1.07 0.13 -24.92
N MET A 400 2.08 -0.76 -24.95
CA MET A 400 2.38 -1.61 -26.11
C MET A 400 1.30 -2.67 -26.34
N GLY A 401 0.81 -3.30 -25.29
CA GLY A 401 -0.15 -4.40 -25.43
C GLY A 401 -1.59 -3.94 -25.61
N HIS A 402 -1.96 -2.76 -25.13
CA HIS A 402 -3.37 -2.35 -25.03
C HIS A 402 -3.61 -0.95 -25.58
N ALA A 403 -2.98 0.08 -25.01
CA ALA A 403 -3.32 1.47 -25.27
C ALA A 403 -3.13 1.85 -26.74
N ARG A 404 -2.00 1.49 -27.37
CA ARG A 404 -1.72 1.80 -28.78
C ARG A 404 -2.67 1.12 -29.77
N HIS A 405 -3.37 0.07 -29.33
CA HIS A 405 -4.36 -0.65 -30.12
C HIS A 405 -5.79 -0.20 -29.83
N THR A 406 -5.94 0.80 -28.97
CA THR A 406 -7.18 1.51 -28.69
C THR A 406 -7.02 2.94 -29.17
N ASP A 407 -8.10 3.66 -29.45
CA ASP A 407 -8.05 5.11 -29.71
C ASP A 407 -7.77 5.90 -28.41
N TYR A 408 -6.71 5.51 -27.68
CA TYR A 408 -6.33 6.11 -26.41
C TYR A 408 -5.92 7.57 -26.66
N LYS A 409 -6.52 8.48 -25.92
CA LYS A 409 -6.20 9.90 -25.95
C LYS A 409 -5.60 10.32 -24.63
N THR A 410 -4.53 11.09 -24.72
CA THR A 410 -3.87 11.70 -23.56
C THR A 410 -4.86 12.53 -22.77
N LYS A 411 -4.75 12.45 -21.44
CA LYS A 411 -5.58 13.28 -20.57
C LYS A 411 -5.00 14.69 -20.53
N THR A 412 -5.84 15.68 -20.81
CA THR A 412 -5.42 17.09 -20.79
C THR A 412 -5.01 17.49 -19.37
N ASN A 413 -3.77 17.95 -19.21
CA ASN A 413 -3.29 18.50 -17.94
C ASN A 413 -3.87 19.90 -17.73
N ARG A 414 -4.92 20.00 -16.92
CA ARG A 414 -5.58 21.27 -16.58
C ARG A 414 -4.84 22.08 -15.51
N TYR A 415 -3.84 21.49 -14.84
CA TYR A 415 -3.19 22.11 -13.69
C TYR A 415 -2.02 22.99 -14.10
N SER A 416 -1.19 22.56 -15.06
CA SER A 416 0.02 23.31 -15.43
C SER A 416 -0.28 24.74 -15.90
N ASN A 417 -1.41 24.95 -16.59
CA ASN A 417 -1.79 26.28 -17.06
C ASN A 417 -2.53 27.12 -16.01
N ALA A 418 -2.92 26.52 -14.87
CA ALA A 418 -3.68 27.20 -13.82
C ALA A 418 -2.79 27.93 -12.81
N PHE A 419 -1.47 27.70 -12.84
CA PHE A 419 -0.52 28.24 -11.86
C PHE A 419 0.68 28.86 -12.59
N LYS A 420 1.18 29.98 -12.04
CA LYS A 420 2.40 30.62 -12.54
C LYS A 420 3.63 29.84 -12.07
N ASP A 421 4.61 29.68 -12.94
CA ASP A 421 5.91 29.10 -12.61
C ASP A 421 6.94 30.23 -12.44
N ALA A 422 7.27 30.53 -11.18
CA ALA A 422 8.21 31.59 -10.84
C ALA A 422 9.67 31.28 -11.23
N SER A 423 9.98 30.06 -11.72
CA SER A 423 11.31 29.73 -12.24
C SER A 423 11.53 30.20 -13.68
N VAL A 424 10.46 30.58 -14.39
CA VAL A 424 10.52 31.01 -15.79
C VAL A 424 10.94 32.49 -15.91
N ASP A 425 10.71 33.31 -14.89
CA ASP A 425 10.94 34.76 -14.92
C ASP A 425 12.41 35.18 -14.62
N ILE A 426 13.36 34.23 -14.49
CA ILE A 426 14.75 34.51 -14.04
C ILE A 426 15.77 34.44 -15.20
N GLU A 427 15.39 33.99 -16.41
CA GLU A 427 16.32 33.85 -17.54
C GLU A 427 16.57 35.16 -18.35
N THR A 428 16.07 36.32 -17.92
CA THR A 428 16.23 37.59 -18.67
C THR A 428 17.02 38.71 -17.97
N GLU A 429 17.75 38.43 -16.89
CA GLU A 429 18.65 39.42 -16.23
C GLU A 429 20.15 39.15 -16.49
N THR A 430 20.55 38.94 -17.75
CA THR A 430 21.98 39.02 -18.13
C THR A 430 22.35 40.16 -19.07
N ASP A 431 21.42 41.04 -19.46
CA ASP A 431 21.69 42.22 -20.27
C ASP A 431 21.30 43.52 -19.55
N LEU A 432 21.69 43.68 -18.28
CA LEU A 432 21.80 45.01 -17.69
C LEU A 432 23.19 45.56 -18.00
N GLU A 433 23.22 46.26 -19.13
CA GLU A 433 24.30 47.07 -19.65
C GLU A 433 25.03 47.84 -18.54
N SER A 434 26.35 47.68 -18.54
CA SER A 434 27.28 48.60 -17.91
C SER A 434 27.21 49.95 -18.62
N ASP A 435 26.70 50.97 -17.92
CA ASP A 435 27.07 52.38 -18.12
C ASP A 435 27.40 53.00 -16.76
#